data_AF-A0A9Q4GVZ8-F1
#
_entry.id   AF-A0A9Q4GVZ8-F1
#
_cell.length_a   1.000
_cell.length_b   1.000
_cell.length_c   1.000
_cell.angle_alpha   90.00
_cell.angle_beta   90.00
_cell.angle_gamma   90.00
#
_symmetry.space_group_name_H-M   'P 1'
#
loop_
_entity.id
_entity.type
_entity.pdbx_description
1 polymer ?
#
loop_
_entity_poly.entity_id
_entity_poly.type
_entity_poly.pdbx_seq_one_letter_code
_entity_poly.pdbx_strand_id
1 'polypeptide(L)'
;MIPKEELIELKTKLLPAGAEGIIEYLSMHAEQLELTQISLENVPSLIIGRLGMIARLPVDGKMQKISQPPEILKALQRFFEKPNLLYLFINLPDLPVPAEVVAIIEEIGARAERRESLRKQIDDALDMRDRLAFERAARELARLGEVQRDGAWRIRTRLER
;
A
#
# COMPACT_ATOMS: atom_id res chain seq x y z
N MET A 1 -18.08 9.33 -6.18
CA MET A 1 -17.48 9.99 -4.99
C MET A 1 -16.39 9.09 -4.45
N ILE A 2 -15.24 9.68 -4.11
CA ILE A 2 -14.10 8.95 -3.54
C ILE A 2 -14.26 8.92 -2.01
N PRO A 3 -14.20 7.75 -1.36
CA PRO A 3 -14.07 7.67 0.08
C PRO A 3 -12.81 8.42 0.53
N LYS A 4 -12.91 9.17 1.63
CA LYS A 4 -11.79 9.94 2.18
C LYS A 4 -10.60 9.03 2.52
N GLU A 5 -10.87 7.76 2.85
CA GLU A 5 -9.87 6.73 3.13
C GLU A 5 -8.94 6.47 1.93
N GLU A 6 -9.48 6.44 0.70
CA GLU A 6 -8.66 6.15 -0.50
C GLU A 6 -7.68 7.28 -0.81
N LEU A 7 -8.02 8.55 -0.52
CA LEU A 7 -7.09 9.69 -0.64
C LEU A 7 -5.99 9.64 0.41
N ILE A 8 -6.30 9.12 1.61
CA ILE A 8 -5.30 8.91 2.67
C ILE A 8 -4.32 7.81 2.26
N GLU A 9 -4.79 6.73 1.63
CA GLU A 9 -3.92 5.67 1.09
C GLU A 9 -2.97 6.17 -0.01
N LEU A 10 -3.28 7.26 -0.72
CA LEU A 10 -2.32 7.85 -1.67
C LEU A 10 -1.09 8.42 -0.98
N LYS A 11 -1.22 8.89 0.27
CA LYS A 11 -0.06 9.36 1.06
C LYS A 11 0.90 8.22 1.37
N THR A 12 0.42 6.98 1.37
CA THR A 12 1.26 5.78 1.55
C THR A 12 1.82 5.26 0.23
N LYS A 13 1.66 5.95 -0.90
CA LYS A 13 2.26 5.61 -2.20
C LYS A 13 3.42 6.57 -2.52
N LEU A 14 4.30 6.20 -3.45
CA LEU A 14 5.38 7.08 -3.92
C LEU A 14 4.79 8.25 -4.72
N LEU A 15 4.47 9.34 -4.01
CA LEU A 15 3.97 10.56 -4.59
C LEU A 15 5.06 11.29 -5.40
N PRO A 16 4.70 11.94 -6.53
CA PRO A 16 5.63 12.80 -7.23
C PRO A 16 5.96 14.05 -6.39
N ALA A 17 7.13 14.64 -6.62
CA ALA A 17 7.59 15.81 -5.87
C ALA A 17 6.54 16.94 -5.89
N GLY A 18 6.23 17.49 -4.71
CA GLY A 18 5.25 18.59 -4.55
C GLY A 18 3.78 18.17 -4.59
N ALA A 19 3.46 16.87 -4.65
CA ALA A 19 2.08 16.39 -4.63
C ALA A 19 1.42 16.40 -3.25
N GLU A 20 2.20 16.40 -2.16
CA GLU A 20 1.67 16.34 -0.78
C GLU A 20 0.61 17.41 -0.50
N GLY A 21 0.93 18.68 -0.82
CA GLY A 21 0.00 19.80 -0.62
C GLY A 21 -1.26 19.71 -1.51
N ILE A 22 -1.15 19.09 -2.69
CA ILE A 22 -2.30 18.86 -3.57
C ILE A 22 -3.18 17.75 -3.00
N ILE A 23 -2.60 16.62 -2.56
CA ILE A 23 -3.35 15.52 -1.95
C ILE A 23 -4.06 15.96 -0.67
N GLU A 24 -3.39 16.75 0.17
CA GLU A 24 -3.98 17.33 1.37
C GLU A 24 -5.17 18.22 1.02
N TYR A 25 -5.02 19.10 0.02
CA TYR A 25 -6.10 19.96 -0.43
C TYR A 25 -7.28 19.18 -1.03
N LEU A 26 -7.03 18.17 -1.85
CA LEU A 26 -8.07 17.27 -2.39
C LEU A 26 -8.82 16.54 -1.28
N SER A 27 -8.13 16.14 -0.20
CA SER A 27 -8.75 15.48 0.94
C SER A 27 -9.78 16.35 1.67
N MET A 28 -9.65 17.69 1.58
CA MET A 28 -10.63 18.64 2.13
C MET A 28 -11.88 18.75 1.26
N HIS A 29 -11.77 18.45 -0.04
CA HIS A 29 -12.84 18.56 -1.03
C HIS A 29 -13.31 17.19 -1.54
N ALA A 30 -13.16 16.12 -0.73
CA ALA A 30 -13.41 14.74 -1.13
C ALA A 30 -14.79 14.49 -1.77
N GLU A 31 -15.81 15.23 -1.33
CA GLU A 31 -17.17 15.13 -1.86
C GLU A 31 -17.31 15.58 -3.32
N GLN A 32 -16.38 16.43 -3.78
CA GLN A 32 -16.34 16.99 -5.13
C GLN A 32 -15.39 16.22 -6.06
N LEU A 33 -14.96 15.02 -5.65
CA LEU A 33 -14.00 14.20 -6.38
C LEU A 33 -14.62 12.90 -6.87
N GLU A 34 -14.24 12.50 -8.07
CA GLU A 34 -14.63 11.22 -8.67
C GLU A 34 -13.44 10.51 -9.31
N LEU A 35 -13.15 9.29 -8.86
CA LEU A 35 -12.12 8.47 -9.48
C LEU A 35 -12.57 7.96 -10.84
N THR A 36 -11.64 8.01 -11.80
CA THR A 36 -11.82 7.43 -13.12
C THR A 36 -10.66 6.48 -13.41
N GLN A 37 -10.98 5.39 -14.12
CA GLN A 37 -9.98 4.44 -14.62
C GLN A 37 -9.47 4.80 -16.02
N ILE A 38 -10.08 5.81 -16.65
CA ILE A 38 -9.70 6.30 -17.96
C ILE A 38 -9.33 7.79 -17.87
N SER A 39 -8.34 8.20 -18.67
CA SER A 39 -8.02 9.61 -18.84
C SER A 39 -9.14 10.26 -19.66
N LEU A 40 -9.92 11.12 -19.02
CA LEU A 40 -10.95 11.89 -19.71
C LEU A 40 -10.34 13.12 -20.40
N GLU A 41 -10.86 13.41 -21.59
CA GLU A 41 -10.51 14.60 -22.37
C GLU A 41 -11.64 15.63 -22.28
N ASN A 42 -11.30 16.92 -22.28
CA ASN A 42 -12.24 18.04 -22.26
C ASN A 42 -13.11 18.21 -21.00
N VAL A 43 -12.79 17.52 -19.90
CA VAL A 43 -13.42 17.72 -18.60
C VAL A 43 -12.38 18.14 -17.55
N PRO A 44 -12.80 18.79 -16.44
CA PRO A 44 -11.91 19.05 -15.32
C PRO A 44 -11.37 17.74 -14.75
N SER A 45 -10.05 17.52 -14.87
CA SER A 45 -9.42 16.27 -14.44
C SER A 45 -8.04 16.52 -13.85
N LEU A 46 -7.64 15.74 -12.85
CA LEU A 46 -6.25 15.67 -12.39
C LEU A 46 -5.73 14.24 -12.53
N ILE A 47 -4.61 14.12 -13.23
CA ILE A 47 -3.85 12.90 -13.40
C ILE A 47 -2.66 12.93 -12.43
N ILE A 48 -2.53 11.90 -11.60
CA ILE A 48 -1.41 11.72 -10.67
C ILE A 48 -0.65 10.47 -11.10
N GLY A 49 0.59 10.64 -11.55
CA GLY A 49 1.43 9.54 -12.03
C GLY A 49 2.82 9.54 -11.41
N ARG A 50 3.59 8.48 -11.66
CA ARG A 50 4.98 8.32 -11.16
C ARG A 50 5.88 9.52 -11.44
N LEU A 51 5.79 10.07 -12.65
CA LEU A 51 6.70 11.11 -13.14
C LEU A 51 6.21 12.54 -12.85
N GLY A 52 5.00 12.70 -12.31
CA GLY A 52 4.42 14.02 -12.09
C GLY A 52 2.90 14.02 -12.11
N MET A 53 2.35 15.23 -12.11
CA MET A 53 0.91 15.46 -12.15
C MET A 53 0.54 16.30 -13.36
N ILE A 54 -0.67 16.10 -13.87
CA ILE A 54 -1.23 16.91 -14.94
C ILE A 54 -2.66 17.25 -14.57
N ALA A 55 -2.94 18.53 -14.36
CA ALA A 55 -4.29 19.04 -14.22
C ALA A 55 -4.79 19.56 -15.56
N ARG A 56 -6.04 19.26 -15.88
CA ARG A 56 -6.82 19.92 -16.94
C ARG A 56 -7.93 20.67 -16.23
N LEU A 57 -7.85 21.99 -16.18
CA LEU A 57 -8.81 22.81 -15.43
C LEU A 57 -9.27 23.99 -16.28
N PRO A 58 -10.51 24.45 -16.12
CA PRO A 58 -10.99 25.66 -16.76
C PRO A 58 -10.35 26.88 -16.07
N VAL A 59 -9.56 27.64 -16.83
CA VAL A 59 -8.97 28.91 -16.38
C VAL A 59 -9.38 29.97 -17.40
N ASP A 60 -10.05 31.02 -16.94
CA ASP A 60 -10.61 32.11 -17.76
C ASP A 60 -11.51 31.60 -18.91
N GLY A 61 -12.30 30.56 -18.63
CA GLY A 61 -13.26 29.98 -19.59
C GLY A 61 -12.64 29.05 -20.65
N LYS A 62 -11.34 28.77 -20.60
CA LYS A 62 -10.67 27.79 -21.47
C LYS A 62 -10.07 26.66 -20.64
N MET A 63 -10.15 25.44 -21.17
CA MET A 63 -9.47 24.29 -20.57
C MET A 63 -7.96 24.44 -20.77
N GLN A 64 -7.22 24.52 -19.66
CA GLN A 64 -5.76 24.62 -19.66
C GLN A 64 -5.15 23.36 -19.07
N LYS A 65 -4.04 22.91 -19.66
CA LYS A 65 -3.22 21.80 -19.16
C LYS A 65 -2.08 22.37 -18.33
N ILE A 66 -2.01 22.01 -17.06
CA ILE A 66 -1.04 22.49 -16.08
C ILE A 66 -0.28 21.28 -15.53
N SER A 67 1.04 21.31 -15.52
CA SER A 67 1.87 20.19 -15.04
C SER A 67 2.74 20.53 -13.83
N GLN A 68 2.86 21.81 -13.47
CA GLN A 68 3.68 22.24 -12.34
C GLN A 68 2.88 22.16 -11.03
N PRO A 69 3.33 21.42 -10.00
CA PRO A 69 2.56 21.26 -8.75
C PRO A 69 2.11 22.57 -8.09
N PRO A 70 2.94 23.63 -7.97
CA PRO A 70 2.50 24.89 -7.38
C PRO A 70 1.39 25.59 -8.19
N GLU A 71 1.41 25.46 -9.51
CA GLU A 71 0.40 26.02 -10.40
C GLU A 71 -0.88 25.20 -10.38
N ILE A 72 -0.77 23.87 -10.32
CA ILE A 72 -1.89 22.95 -10.15
C ILE A 72 -2.64 23.30 -8.86
N LEU A 73 -1.94 23.47 -7.75
CA LEU A 73 -2.56 23.82 -6.47
C LEU A 73 -3.33 25.15 -6.55
N LYS A 74 -2.72 26.20 -7.13
CA LYS A 74 -3.39 27.50 -7.34
C LYS A 74 -4.63 27.38 -8.21
N ALA A 75 -4.58 26.57 -9.27
CA ALA A 75 -5.70 26.38 -10.17
C ALA A 75 -6.83 25.57 -9.50
N LEU A 76 -6.50 24.56 -8.70
CA LEU A 76 -7.46 23.79 -7.91
C LEU A 76 -8.16 24.66 -6.87
N GLN A 77 -7.43 25.54 -6.19
CA GLN A 77 -8.00 26.49 -5.23
C GLN A 77 -9.10 27.35 -5.84
N ARG A 78 -8.86 27.88 -7.05
CA ARG A 78 -9.87 28.65 -7.81
C ARG A 78 -11.01 27.77 -8.32
N PHE A 79 -10.72 26.54 -8.74
CA PHE A 79 -11.71 25.63 -9.31
C PHE A 79 -12.78 25.21 -8.30
N PHE A 80 -12.38 24.96 -7.05
CA PHE A 80 -13.27 24.55 -5.96
C PHE A 80 -13.99 25.72 -5.27
N GLU A 81 -13.79 26.98 -5.68
CA GLU A 81 -14.66 28.10 -5.26
C GLU A 81 -16.13 27.88 -5.69
N LYS A 82 -16.33 27.02 -6.70
CA LYS A 82 -17.65 26.60 -7.18
C LYS A 82 -17.85 25.10 -6.88
N PRO A 83 -19.11 24.64 -6.76
CA PRO A 83 -19.44 23.23 -6.55
C PRO A 83 -19.24 22.40 -7.83
N ASN A 84 -18.03 22.43 -8.39
CA ASN A 84 -17.66 21.66 -9.57
C ASN A 84 -17.13 20.27 -9.17
N LEU A 85 -17.30 19.30 -10.08
CA LEU A 85 -16.76 17.95 -9.95
C LEU A 85 -15.38 17.87 -10.62
N LEU A 86 -14.40 17.28 -9.91
CA LEU A 86 -13.07 16.99 -10.45
C LEU A 86 -12.88 15.48 -10.62
N TYR A 87 -12.55 15.06 -11.83
CA TYR A 87 -12.21 13.67 -12.10
C TYR A 87 -10.74 13.38 -11.77
N LEU A 88 -10.48 12.31 -11.04
CA LEU A 88 -9.15 11.90 -10.63
C LEU A 88 -8.75 10.60 -11.30
N PHE A 89 -7.61 10.63 -12.01
CA PHE A 89 -6.99 9.44 -12.55
C PHE A 89 -5.64 9.22 -11.87
N ILE A 90 -5.46 8.06 -11.25
CA ILE A 90 -4.29 7.75 -10.42
C ILE A 90 -3.56 6.56 -11.01
N ASN A 91 -2.30 6.78 -11.36
CA ASN A 91 -1.39 5.77 -11.88
C ASN A 91 -0.05 5.86 -11.13
N LEU A 92 -0.09 5.54 -9.84
CA LEU A 92 1.08 5.50 -8.98
C LEU A 92 1.62 4.07 -8.88
N PRO A 93 2.94 3.87 -8.97
CA PRO A 93 3.52 2.57 -8.69
C PRO A 93 3.35 2.26 -7.20
N ASP A 94 3.16 0.98 -6.89
CA ASP A 94 3.24 0.52 -5.52
C ASP A 94 4.66 0.76 -4.97
N LEU A 95 4.77 0.99 -3.67
CA LEU A 95 6.09 1.06 -3.03
C LEU A 95 6.77 -0.30 -3.18
N PRO A 96 8.02 -0.35 -3.69
CA PRO A 96 8.77 -1.58 -3.64
C PRO A 96 8.94 -1.96 -2.16
N VAL A 97 8.45 -3.14 -1.79
CA VAL A 97 8.72 -3.72 -0.48
C VAL A 97 10.24 -3.91 -0.37
N PRO A 98 10.92 -3.35 0.65
CA PRO A 98 12.37 -3.51 0.79
C PRO A 98 12.77 -4.99 0.77
N ALA A 99 13.89 -5.31 0.14
CA ALA A 99 14.34 -6.70 -0.03
C ALA A 99 14.50 -7.43 1.31
N GLU A 100 14.86 -6.70 2.36
CA GLU A 100 14.96 -7.20 3.73
C GLU A 100 13.60 -7.67 4.26
N VAL A 101 12.53 -6.94 3.94
CA VAL A 101 11.16 -7.29 4.35
C VAL A 101 10.67 -8.49 3.55
N VAL A 102 10.99 -8.57 2.27
CA VAL A 102 10.67 -9.75 1.43
C VAL A 102 11.37 -11.00 1.98
N ALA A 103 12.66 -10.93 2.29
CA ALA A 103 13.41 -12.05 2.86
C ALA A 103 12.83 -12.51 4.21
N ILE A 104 12.38 -11.58 5.05
CA ILE A 104 11.71 -11.91 6.32
C ILE A 104 10.37 -12.61 6.06
N ILE A 105 9.57 -12.13 5.10
CA ILE A 105 8.28 -12.76 4.75
C ILE A 105 8.50 -14.18 4.24
N GLU A 106 9.49 -14.39 3.36
CA GLU A 106 9.84 -15.71 2.85
C GLU A 106 10.33 -16.65 3.96
N GLU A 107 11.16 -16.17 4.88
CA GLU A 107 11.63 -16.93 6.04
C GLU A 107 10.46 -17.32 6.96
N ILE A 108 9.52 -16.41 7.21
CA ILE A 108 8.31 -16.68 7.99
C ILE A 108 7.42 -17.70 7.27
N GLY A 109 7.25 -17.55 5.95
CA GLY A 109 6.48 -18.46 5.10
C GLY A 109 7.02 -19.88 5.14
N ALA A 110 8.32 -20.05 4.83
CA ALA A 110 8.99 -21.35 4.88
C ALA A 110 8.90 -22.02 6.27
N ARG A 111 8.98 -21.22 7.34
CA ARG A 111 8.79 -21.72 8.71
C ARG A 111 7.35 -22.14 9.01
N ALA A 112 6.36 -21.40 8.51
CA ALA A 112 4.96 -21.76 8.65
C ALA A 112 4.66 -23.09 7.94
N GLU A 113 5.12 -23.23 6.70
CA GLU A 113 4.99 -24.48 5.93
C GLU A 113 5.68 -25.66 6.61
N ARG A 114 6.89 -25.44 7.15
CA ARG A 114 7.61 -26.49 7.87
C ARG A 114 6.86 -26.95 9.13
N ARG A 115 6.27 -26.02 9.89
CA ARG A 115 5.44 -26.35 11.06
C ARG A 115 4.20 -27.14 10.67
N GLU A 116 3.55 -26.74 9.58
CA GLU A 116 2.36 -27.44 9.07
C GLU A 116 2.70 -28.86 8.59
N SER A 117 3.83 -29.02 7.89
CA SER A 117 4.34 -30.34 7.48
C SER A 117 4.63 -31.26 8.68
N LEU A 118 5.24 -30.73 9.75
CA LEU A 118 5.50 -31.51 10.97
C LEU A 118 4.23 -31.90 11.72
N ARG A 119 3.20 -31.04 11.72
CA ARG A 119 1.89 -31.38 12.28
C ARG A 119 1.25 -32.54 11.53
N LYS A 120 1.26 -32.51 10.19
CA LYS A 120 0.78 -33.64 9.38
C LYS A 120 1.53 -34.93 9.66
N GLN A 121 2.86 -34.88 9.79
CA GLN A 121 3.67 -36.06 10.13
C GLN A 121 3.35 -36.61 11.53
N ILE A 122 2.99 -35.73 12.48
CA ILE A 122 2.54 -36.15 13.81
C ILE A 122 1.20 -36.89 13.71
N ASP A 123 0.25 -36.33 12.96
CA ASP A 123 -1.08 -36.94 12.77
C ASP A 123 -0.96 -38.30 12.06
N ASP A 124 -0.19 -38.38 10.96
CA ASP A 124 0.07 -39.62 10.24
C ASP A 124 0.74 -40.69 11.13
N ALA A 125 1.69 -40.28 11.99
CA ALA A 125 2.38 -41.18 12.91
C ALA A 125 1.45 -41.70 14.02
N LEU A 126 0.48 -40.88 14.47
CA LEU A 126 -0.54 -41.29 15.42
C LEU A 126 -1.50 -42.32 14.80
N ASP A 127 -1.93 -42.09 13.56
CA ASP A 127 -2.79 -43.01 12.82
C ASP A 127 -2.11 -44.37 12.59
N MET A 128 -0.82 -44.36 12.26
CA MET A 128 -0.02 -45.57 12.08
C MET A 128 0.49 -46.21 13.38
N ARG A 129 0.24 -45.56 14.54
CA ARG A 129 0.79 -45.94 15.85
C ARG A 129 2.32 -46.06 15.87
N ASP A 130 3.01 -45.30 15.01
CA ASP A 130 4.47 -45.25 14.95
C ASP A 130 4.99 -44.23 15.97
N ARG A 131 5.32 -44.75 17.15
CA ARG A 131 5.85 -43.96 18.26
C ARG A 131 7.18 -43.27 17.91
N LEU A 132 8.03 -43.88 17.09
CA LEU A 132 9.34 -43.34 16.77
C LEU A 132 9.23 -42.15 15.82
N ALA A 133 8.34 -42.25 14.82
CA ALA A 133 8.04 -41.15 13.90
C ALA A 133 7.39 -39.96 14.63
N PHE A 134 6.44 -40.24 15.53
CA PHE A 134 5.80 -39.23 16.37
C PHE A 134 6.83 -38.47 17.24
N GLU A 135 7.66 -39.19 17.99
CA GLU A 135 8.64 -38.57 18.89
C GLU A 135 9.71 -37.75 18.16
N ARG A 136 9.99 -38.06 16.89
CA ARG A 136 10.90 -37.27 16.04
C ARG A 136 10.24 -35.99 15.55
N ALA A 137 9.04 -36.08 14.98
CA ALA A 137 8.33 -34.93 14.47
C ALA A 137 7.92 -33.94 15.58
N ALA A 138 7.50 -34.45 16.75
CA ALA A 138 7.16 -33.64 17.91
C ALA A 138 8.37 -32.87 18.49
N ARG A 139 9.54 -33.51 18.57
CA ARG A 139 10.79 -32.84 19.02
C ARG A 139 11.23 -31.75 18.05
N GLU A 140 11.12 -32.00 16.75
CA GLU A 140 11.48 -31.02 15.73
C GLU A 140 10.53 -29.82 15.75
N LEU A 141 9.23 -30.05 15.93
CA LEU A 141 8.23 -29.00 16.09
C LEU A 141 8.49 -28.15 17.34
N ALA A 142 8.85 -28.78 18.46
CA ALA A 142 9.21 -28.09 19.70
C ALA A 142 10.44 -27.19 19.54
N ARG A 143 11.50 -27.67 18.86
CA ARG A 143 12.69 -26.88 18.56
C ARG A 143 12.38 -25.64 17.73
N LEU A 144 11.52 -25.77 16.72
CA LEU A 144 11.07 -24.62 15.91
C LEU A 144 10.31 -23.58 16.74
N GLY A 145 9.58 -24.01 17.79
CA GLY A 145 8.87 -23.11 18.70
C GLY A 145 9.77 -22.39 19.71
N GLU A 146 10.87 -23.01 20.16
CA GLU A 146 11.85 -22.40 21.07
C GLU A 146 12.65 -21.29 20.37
N VAL A 147 13.13 -21.54 19.15
CA VAL A 147 13.83 -20.54 18.31
C VAL A 147 12.96 -19.30 18.06
N GLN A 148 11.63 -19.46 18.03
CA GLN A 148 10.68 -18.37 17.83
C GLN A 148 10.59 -17.40 19.02
N ARG A 149 10.79 -17.88 20.26
CA ARG A 149 10.78 -17.03 21.46
C ARG A 149 12.03 -16.16 21.55
N ASP A 150 13.18 -16.69 21.13
CA ASP A 150 14.46 -15.96 21.15
C ASP A 150 14.58 -14.94 20.01
N GLY A 151 14.02 -15.22 18.83
CA GLY A 151 14.00 -14.28 17.70
C GLY A 151 13.12 -13.05 17.92
N ALA A 152 11.95 -13.22 18.54
CA ALA A 152 11.03 -12.12 18.86
C ALA A 152 11.65 -11.08 19.82
N TRP A 153 12.54 -11.51 20.72
CA TRP A 153 13.25 -10.62 21.64
C TRP A 153 14.32 -9.75 20.93
N ARG A 154 14.98 -10.29 19.89
CA ARG A 154 16.01 -9.56 19.12
C ARG A 154 15.45 -8.51 18.16
N ILE A 155 14.26 -8.73 17.61
CA ILE A 155 13.61 -7.75 16.73
C ILE A 155 13.15 -6.52 17.53
N ARG A 156 12.65 -6.74 18.75
CA ARG A 156 12.19 -5.66 19.64
C ARG A 156 13.32 -4.72 20.07
N THR A 157 14.52 -5.27 20.32
CA THR A 157 15.71 -4.49 20.71
C THR A 157 16.35 -3.70 19.57
N ARG A 158 16.06 -4.04 18.30
CA ARG A 158 16.64 -3.36 17.12
C ARG A 158 15.78 -2.20 16.61
N LEU A 159 14.48 -2.20 16.92
CA LEU A 159 13.54 -1.13 16.57
C LEU A 159 13.51 0.02 17.59
N GLU A 160 14.15 -0.15 18.76
CA GLU A 160 14.27 0.86 19.82
C GLU A 160 15.61 1.63 19.78
N ARG A 161 16.36 1.54 18.68
CA ARG A 161 17.59 2.31 18.40
C ARG A 161 17.44 3.08 17.10
#